data_AF-N1UTQ2-F1
#
_entry.id   AF-N1UTQ2-F1
#
_cell.length_a   1.000
_cell.length_b   1.000
_cell.length_c   1.000
_cell.angle_alpha   90.00
_cell.angle_beta   90.00
_cell.angle_gamma   90.00
#
_symmetry.space_group_name_H-M   'P 1'
#
loop_
_entity.id
_entity.type
_entity.pdbx_description
1 polymer ?
#
loop_
_entity_poly.entity_id
_entity_poly.type
_entity_poly.pdbx_seq_one_letter_code
_entity_poly.pdbx_strand_id
1 'polypeptide(L)'
;MDEIISVILSAKENDQDVARVHTGDPSIFGSIAEQIRKLDSLNIQYEIVPGVSSFTAAAAVLGKELTLPEVSQTIIITRISGRTPVPERERLEILAQSGATLTLFLSVLHIRAIVERLTPYYGEKCPVAVIQKATWPEQKVVVGTLDDIVSKVKGKKFPPRQSYL
;
A
#
# COMPACT_ATOMS: atom_id res chain seq x y z
N MET A 1 5.02 18.80 -10.40
CA MET A 1 4.28 18.26 -11.57
C MET A 1 4.83 18.87 -12.84
N ASP A 2 4.96 20.19 -12.90
CA ASP A 2 5.43 20.90 -14.10
C ASP A 2 6.83 20.45 -14.57
N GLU A 3 7.75 20.21 -13.64
CA GLU A 3 9.10 19.68 -13.96
C GLU A 3 9.08 18.29 -14.61
N ILE A 4 8.14 17.42 -14.24
CA ILE A 4 8.01 16.10 -14.87
C ILE A 4 7.56 16.27 -16.33
N ILE A 5 6.57 17.15 -16.54
CA ILE A 5 5.99 17.37 -17.86
C ILE A 5 6.98 18.08 -18.77
N SER A 6 7.80 19.00 -18.26
CA SER A 6 8.85 19.64 -19.05
C SER A 6 9.90 18.63 -19.53
N VAL A 7 10.30 17.67 -18.69
CA VAL A 7 11.19 16.58 -19.09
C VAL A 7 10.57 15.73 -20.20
N ILE A 8 9.30 15.37 -20.07
CA ILE A 8 8.59 14.56 -21.09
C ILE A 8 8.48 15.32 -22.42
N LEU A 9 8.16 16.61 -22.38
CA LEU A 9 8.07 17.44 -23.58
C LEU A 9 9.42 17.59 -24.26
N SER A 10 10.48 17.84 -23.50
CA SER A 10 11.84 17.92 -24.03
C SER A 10 12.28 16.61 -24.68
N ALA A 11 11.97 15.46 -24.07
CA ALA A 11 12.25 14.15 -24.68
C ALA A 11 11.48 13.93 -25.99
N LYS A 12 10.20 14.34 -26.05
CA LYS A 12 9.38 14.29 -27.27
C LYS A 12 9.97 15.15 -28.40
N GLU A 13 10.47 16.34 -28.09
CA GLU A 13 11.14 17.22 -29.06
C GLU A 13 12.42 16.60 -29.63
N ASN A 14 13.05 15.69 -28.89
CA ASN A 14 14.29 15.00 -29.28
C ASN A 14 14.04 13.56 -29.80
N ASP A 15 12.79 13.15 -30.03
CA ASP A 15 12.41 11.79 -30.48
C ASP A 15 12.94 10.69 -29.52
N GLN A 16 12.79 10.91 -28.22
CA GLN A 16 13.26 10.00 -27.18
C GLN A 16 12.11 9.36 -26.40
N ASP A 17 12.25 8.07 -26.11
CA ASP A 17 11.38 7.36 -25.18
C ASP A 17 11.64 7.78 -23.73
N VAL A 18 10.57 7.87 -22.93
CA VAL A 18 10.64 8.20 -21.51
C VAL A 18 10.08 7.07 -20.66
N ALA A 19 10.90 6.50 -19.78
CA ALA A 19 10.47 5.54 -18.78
C ALA A 19 10.28 6.22 -17.42
N ARG A 20 9.06 6.20 -16.90
CA ARG A 20 8.76 6.63 -15.53
C ARG A 20 8.53 5.41 -14.63
N VAL A 21 9.46 5.16 -13.72
CA VAL A 21 9.40 4.00 -12.82
C VAL A 21 8.58 4.31 -11.58
N HIS A 22 7.59 3.47 -11.30
CA HIS A 22 6.77 3.50 -10.09
C HIS A 22 7.02 2.24 -9.24
N THR A 23 6.92 2.39 -7.93
CA THR A 23 7.01 1.25 -7.00
C THR A 23 5.74 0.41 -7.06
N GLY A 24 5.89 -0.90 -7.17
CA GLY A 24 4.78 -1.85 -7.14
C GLY A 24 3.95 -1.78 -8.42
N ASP A 25 2.62 -1.73 -8.27
CA ASP A 25 1.71 -1.53 -9.40
C ASP A 25 1.22 -0.07 -9.44
N PRO A 26 1.35 0.65 -10.56
CA PRO A 26 0.96 2.07 -10.67
C PRO A 26 -0.53 2.34 -10.40
N SER A 27 -1.41 1.35 -10.56
CA SER A 27 -2.85 1.50 -10.35
C SER A 27 -3.24 1.60 -8.88
N ILE A 28 -2.39 1.15 -7.96
CA ILE A 28 -2.68 1.12 -6.52
C ILE A 28 -1.80 2.16 -5.80
N PHE A 29 -2.42 3.29 -5.44
CA PHE A 29 -1.75 4.42 -4.76
C PHE A 29 -0.55 5.01 -5.51
N GLY A 30 -0.44 4.79 -6.83
CA GLY A 30 0.69 5.24 -7.65
C GLY A 30 0.68 6.73 -8.05
N SER A 31 -0.40 7.46 -7.75
CA SER A 31 -0.54 8.90 -8.03
C SER A 31 -0.29 9.30 -9.50
N ILE A 32 -0.70 8.44 -10.45
CA ILE A 32 -0.50 8.64 -11.89
C ILE A 32 -1.60 9.45 -12.58
N ALA A 33 -2.77 9.61 -11.94
CA ALA A 33 -3.97 10.17 -12.58
C ALA A 33 -3.78 11.61 -13.12
N GLU A 34 -3.07 12.47 -12.39
CA GLU A 34 -2.81 13.84 -12.84
C GLU A 34 -1.88 13.89 -14.05
N GLN A 35 -0.92 12.98 -14.12
CA GLN A 35 0.03 12.90 -15.22
C GLN A 35 -0.67 12.38 -16.48
N ILE A 36 -1.46 11.32 -16.34
CA ILE A 36 -2.28 10.77 -17.42
C ILE A 36 -3.14 11.87 -18.05
N ARG A 37 -3.93 12.60 -17.24
CA ARG A 37 -4.76 13.70 -17.74
C ARG A 37 -3.95 14.77 -18.48
N LYS A 38 -2.72 15.03 -18.02
CA LYS A 38 -1.85 16.01 -18.68
C LYS A 38 -1.28 15.48 -20.00
N LEU A 39 -0.85 14.22 -20.05
CA LEU A 39 -0.38 13.57 -21.29
C LEU A 39 -1.51 13.48 -22.32
N ASP A 40 -2.72 13.11 -21.89
CA ASP A 40 -3.92 13.11 -22.73
C ASP A 40 -4.17 14.51 -23.34
N SER A 41 -4.12 15.57 -22.52
CA SER A 41 -4.31 16.95 -22.99
C SER A 41 -3.24 17.44 -23.98
N LEU A 42 -2.07 16.79 -24.00
CA LEU A 42 -0.94 17.10 -24.87
C LEU A 42 -0.84 16.14 -26.07
N ASN A 43 -1.79 15.21 -26.22
CA ASN A 43 -1.75 14.14 -27.22
C ASN A 43 -0.40 13.39 -27.20
N ILE A 44 0.06 13.02 -26.01
CA ILE A 44 1.27 12.19 -25.82
C ILE A 44 0.81 10.77 -25.53
N GLN A 45 1.22 9.83 -26.39
CA GLN A 45 0.94 8.41 -26.19
C GLN A 45 1.76 7.87 -25.02
N TYR A 46 1.17 6.96 -24.25
CA TYR A 46 1.84 6.28 -23.16
C TYR A 46 1.27 4.86 -23.00
N GLU A 47 2.02 4.03 -22.29
CA GLU A 47 1.61 2.70 -21.85
C GLU A 47 1.77 2.59 -20.33
N ILE A 48 0.81 1.93 -19.68
CA ILE A 48 0.95 1.54 -18.27
C ILE A 48 1.37 0.07 -18.24
N VAL A 49 2.62 -0.17 -17.92
CA VAL A 49 3.14 -1.54 -17.70
C VAL A 49 2.77 -1.97 -16.27
N PRO A 50 1.98 -3.06 -16.10
CA PRO A 50 1.57 -3.53 -14.77
C PRO A 50 2.75 -4.05 -13.96
N GLY A 51 2.63 -3.97 -12.64
CA GLY A 51 3.67 -4.39 -11.71
C GLY A 51 3.18 -5.38 -10.65
N VAL A 52 4.11 -5.87 -9.84
CA VAL A 52 3.78 -6.70 -8.67
C VAL A 52 3.60 -5.79 -7.46
N SER A 53 2.35 -5.67 -6.98
CA SER A 53 2.05 -4.82 -5.82
C SER A 53 2.64 -5.39 -4.51
N SER A 54 2.88 -4.51 -3.54
CA SER A 54 3.54 -4.90 -2.29
C SER A 54 2.70 -5.85 -1.43
N PHE A 55 1.36 -5.83 -1.55
CA PHE A 55 0.50 -6.74 -0.78
C PHE A 55 0.58 -8.19 -1.30
N THR A 56 0.72 -8.40 -2.61
CA THR A 56 0.93 -9.74 -3.19
C THR A 56 2.34 -10.22 -2.93
N ALA A 57 3.34 -9.32 -3.01
CA ALA A 57 4.70 -9.62 -2.59
C ALA A 57 4.75 -10.03 -1.09
N ALA A 58 4.04 -9.32 -0.22
CA ALA A 58 3.95 -9.66 1.20
C ALA A 58 3.26 -11.03 1.43
N ALA A 59 2.18 -11.32 0.70
CA ALA A 59 1.50 -12.62 0.76
C ALA A 59 2.44 -13.77 0.33
N ALA A 60 3.19 -13.59 -0.76
CA ALA A 60 4.19 -14.55 -1.22
C ALA A 60 5.31 -14.76 -0.19
N VAL A 61 5.82 -13.67 0.41
CA VAL A 61 6.82 -13.73 1.50
C VAL A 61 6.32 -14.49 2.72
N LEU A 62 5.03 -14.37 3.04
CA LEU A 62 4.40 -15.12 4.13
C LEU A 62 4.09 -16.58 3.76
N GLY A 63 4.13 -16.94 2.48
CA GLY A 63 3.63 -18.22 1.98
C GLY A 63 2.13 -18.37 2.28
N LYS A 64 1.35 -17.30 2.12
CA LYS A 64 -0.09 -17.28 2.43
C LYS A 64 -0.93 -16.88 1.23
N GLU A 65 -2.01 -17.61 1.03
CA GLU A 65 -3.14 -17.15 0.24
C GLU A 65 -3.95 -16.15 1.07
N LEU A 66 -4.36 -15.03 0.48
CA LEU A 66 -5.15 -14.00 1.18
C LEU A 66 -6.65 -14.28 1.18
N THR A 67 -7.08 -15.16 0.27
CA THR A 67 -8.40 -15.78 0.22
C THR A 67 -8.30 -17.19 0.73
N LEU A 68 -9.26 -17.62 1.54
CA LEU A 68 -9.31 -18.97 2.06
C LEU A 68 -10.79 -19.40 2.15
N PRO A 69 -11.16 -20.56 1.58
CA PRO A 69 -12.53 -21.07 1.70
C PRO A 69 -13.00 -21.09 3.15
N GLU A 70 -14.28 -20.79 3.37
CA GLU A 70 -14.92 -20.75 4.69
C GLU A 70 -14.36 -19.69 5.68
N VAL A 71 -13.29 -18.97 5.32
CA VAL A 71 -12.66 -17.94 6.17
C VAL A 71 -12.78 -16.55 5.55
N SER A 72 -12.33 -16.36 4.31
CA SER A 72 -12.48 -15.07 3.62
C SER A 72 -12.36 -15.24 2.11
N GLN A 73 -13.32 -14.69 1.36
CA GLN A 73 -13.29 -14.64 -0.11
C GLN A 73 -13.09 -13.21 -0.63
N THR A 74 -12.71 -12.30 0.26
CA THR A 74 -12.65 -10.87 -0.01
C THR A 74 -11.33 -10.31 0.51
N ILE A 75 -10.67 -9.50 -0.30
CA ILE A 75 -9.50 -8.72 0.09
C ILE A 75 -9.88 -7.25 0.01
N ILE A 76 -9.70 -6.53 1.11
CA ILE A 76 -9.85 -5.07 1.12
C ILE A 76 -8.45 -4.45 1.13
N ILE A 77 -8.17 -3.65 0.10
CA ILE A 77 -6.94 -2.87 -0.02
C ILE A 77 -7.24 -1.43 0.39
N THR A 78 -6.64 -0.97 1.48
CA THR A 78 -6.91 0.37 2.00
C THR A 78 -5.71 0.95 2.75
N ARG A 79 -5.87 2.14 3.32
CA ARG A 79 -4.93 2.79 4.23
C ARG A 79 -5.70 3.43 5.38
N ILE A 80 -5.05 3.61 6.52
CA ILE A 80 -5.62 4.45 7.57
C ILE A 80 -5.46 5.94 7.21
N SER A 81 -6.39 6.76 7.70
CA SER A 81 -6.27 8.22 7.65
C SER A 81 -5.00 8.67 8.40
N GLY A 82 -4.16 9.45 7.72
CA GLY A 82 -3.02 10.14 8.31
C GLY A 82 -3.23 11.65 8.19
N ARG A 83 -2.27 12.35 7.58
CA ARG A 83 -2.44 13.77 7.20
C ARG A 83 -3.56 13.96 6.18
N THR A 84 -3.67 13.03 5.23
CA THR A 84 -4.72 13.03 4.22
C THR A 84 -5.87 12.15 4.70
N PRO A 85 -7.09 12.69 4.83
CA PRO A 85 -8.26 11.91 5.22
C PRO A 85 -8.55 10.81 4.18
N VAL A 86 -9.34 9.83 4.60
CA VAL A 86 -10.01 8.89 3.68
C VAL A 86 -11.47 9.32 3.56
N PRO A 87 -12.17 8.97 2.47
CA PRO A 87 -13.62 9.16 2.37
C PRO A 87 -14.33 8.55 3.59
N GLU A 88 -15.42 9.18 4.04
CA GLU A 88 -16.10 8.77 5.27
C GLU A 88 -16.55 7.30 5.25
N ARG A 89 -17.08 6.84 4.11
CA ARG A 89 -17.50 5.45 3.88
C ARG A 89 -16.34 4.44 3.86
N GLU A 90 -15.10 4.91 3.75
CA GLU A 90 -13.88 4.10 3.68
C GLU A 90 -13.09 4.15 5.00
N ARG A 91 -13.74 4.64 6.07
CA ARG A 91 -13.20 4.53 7.42
C ARG A 91 -12.91 3.07 7.77
N LEU A 92 -11.79 2.86 8.47
CA LEU A 92 -11.28 1.53 8.79
C LEU A 92 -12.31 0.67 9.53
N GLU A 93 -13.08 1.27 10.44
CA GLU A 93 -14.12 0.58 11.20
C GLU A 93 -15.28 0.10 10.31
N ILE A 94 -15.64 0.87 9.29
CA ILE A 94 -16.71 0.49 8.34
C ILE A 94 -16.24 -0.70 7.50
N LEU A 95 -15.01 -0.63 6.98
CA LEU A 95 -14.43 -1.72 6.20
C LEU A 95 -14.25 -2.99 7.04
N ALA A 96 -13.90 -2.84 8.32
CA ALA A 96 -13.70 -3.93 9.26
C ALA A 96 -14.96 -4.76 9.53
N GLN A 97 -16.16 -4.18 9.40
CA GLN A 97 -17.43 -4.89 9.60
C GLN A 97 -17.62 -6.09 8.67
N SER A 98 -16.95 -6.09 7.50
CA SER A 98 -17.01 -7.21 6.57
C SER A 98 -16.33 -8.49 7.05
N GLY A 99 -15.39 -8.39 8.01
CA GLY A 99 -14.52 -9.50 8.40
C GLY A 99 -13.55 -9.97 7.31
N ALA A 100 -13.43 -9.25 6.19
CA ALA A 100 -12.58 -9.59 5.07
C ALA A 100 -11.07 -9.52 5.42
N THR A 101 -10.22 -10.18 4.64
CA THR A 101 -8.77 -9.99 4.77
C THR A 101 -8.41 -8.53 4.44
N LEU A 102 -7.84 -7.81 5.40
CA LEU A 102 -7.43 -6.41 5.24
C LEU A 102 -5.94 -6.28 4.90
N THR A 103 -5.64 -5.50 3.87
CA THR A 103 -4.26 -5.09 3.53
C THR A 103 -4.12 -3.57 3.68
N LEU A 104 -3.22 -3.16 4.57
CA LEU A 104 -3.08 -1.75 4.97
C LEU A 104 -1.77 -1.15 4.45
N PHE A 105 -1.88 -0.26 3.47
CA PHE A 105 -0.76 0.50 2.92
C PHE A 105 -0.47 1.72 3.79
N LEU A 106 0.79 2.18 3.80
CA LEU A 106 1.20 3.46 4.40
C LEU A 106 0.82 3.64 5.90
N SER A 107 0.55 2.54 6.61
CA SER A 107 -0.16 2.60 7.90
C SER A 107 0.67 2.17 9.12
N VAL A 108 1.89 1.67 8.94
CA VAL A 108 2.68 1.06 10.04
C VAL A 108 2.96 2.01 11.21
N LEU A 109 3.08 3.33 10.94
CA LEU A 109 3.27 4.34 11.99
C LEU A 109 2.05 4.51 12.89
N HIS A 110 0.88 4.05 12.43
CA HIS A 110 -0.40 4.12 13.13
C HIS A 110 -0.81 2.77 13.73
N ILE A 111 0.12 1.82 13.88
CA ILE A 111 -0.20 0.44 14.29
C ILE A 111 -1.02 0.33 15.60
N ARG A 112 -0.79 1.22 16.57
CA ARG A 112 -1.61 1.27 17.80
C ARG A 112 -3.07 1.60 17.50
N ALA A 113 -3.30 2.68 16.75
CA ALA A 113 -4.64 3.10 16.37
C ALA A 113 -5.34 2.07 15.47
N ILE A 114 -4.58 1.37 14.62
CA ILE A 114 -5.12 0.26 13.82
C ILE A 114 -5.62 -0.86 14.74
N VAL A 115 -4.79 -1.30 15.70
CA VAL A 115 -5.18 -2.34 16.65
C VAL A 115 -6.42 -1.91 17.43
N GLU A 116 -6.42 -0.72 18.03
CA GLU A 116 -7.56 -0.20 18.79
C GLU A 116 -8.87 -0.18 17.98
N ARG A 117 -8.79 0.18 16.69
CA ARG A 117 -9.96 0.28 15.81
C ARG A 117 -10.40 -1.06 15.23
N LEU A 118 -9.51 -2.04 15.09
CA LEU A 118 -9.82 -3.35 14.48
C LEU A 118 -10.18 -4.42 15.52
N THR A 119 -9.66 -4.36 16.74
CA THR A 119 -9.92 -5.35 17.79
C THR A 119 -11.42 -5.60 18.04
N PRO A 120 -12.32 -4.59 18.06
CA PRO A 120 -13.74 -4.83 18.25
C PRO A 120 -14.41 -5.67 17.14
N TYR A 121 -13.82 -5.73 15.95
CA TYR A 121 -14.40 -6.41 14.78
C TYR A 121 -13.77 -7.78 14.54
N TYR A 122 -12.45 -7.89 14.73
CA TYR A 122 -11.69 -9.10 14.43
C TYR A 122 -11.32 -9.91 15.68
N GLY A 123 -11.43 -9.33 16.87
CA GLY A 123 -11.00 -9.93 18.14
C GLY A 123 -9.48 -9.87 18.36
N GLU A 124 -9.08 -9.84 19.63
CA GLU A 124 -7.66 -9.67 20.04
C GLU A 124 -6.73 -10.73 19.45
N LYS A 125 -7.24 -11.95 19.24
CA LYS A 125 -6.48 -13.09 18.70
C LYS A 125 -6.44 -13.14 17.17
N CYS A 126 -7.03 -12.17 16.48
CA CYS A 126 -6.94 -12.08 15.03
C CYS A 126 -5.47 -12.03 14.58
N PRO A 127 -5.04 -12.92 13.65
CA PRO A 127 -3.68 -12.92 13.13
C PRO A 127 -3.34 -11.63 12.38
N VAL A 128 -2.12 -11.11 12.62
CA VAL A 128 -1.58 -9.94 11.94
C VAL A 128 -0.16 -10.21 11.49
N ALA A 129 0.16 -9.78 10.27
CA ALA A 129 1.52 -9.77 9.77
C ALA A 129 1.91 -8.34 9.34
N VAL A 130 3.09 -7.91 9.76
CA VAL A 130 3.72 -6.65 9.33
C VAL A 130 5.00 -6.98 8.59
N ILE A 131 5.04 -6.61 7.31
CA ILE A 131 6.17 -6.84 6.42
C ILE A 131 6.77 -5.49 6.05
N GLN A 132 8.05 -5.31 6.36
CA GLN A 132 8.84 -4.17 5.89
C GLN A 132 9.72 -4.62 4.74
N LYS A 133 9.73 -3.82 3.67
CA LYS A 133 10.58 -4.04 2.50
C LYS A 133 10.49 -5.48 1.97
N ALA A 134 9.28 -5.96 1.73
CA ALA A 134 9.04 -7.28 1.13
C ALA A 134 9.90 -7.42 -0.14
N THR A 135 10.57 -8.57 -0.29
CA THR A 135 11.51 -8.95 -1.38
C THR A 135 12.87 -8.23 -1.40
N TRP A 136 13.14 -7.29 -0.49
CA TRP A 136 14.45 -6.63 -0.41
C TRP A 136 15.41 -7.43 0.47
N PRO A 137 16.74 -7.24 0.34
CA PRO A 137 17.71 -7.83 1.26
C PRO A 137 17.46 -7.49 2.74
N GLU A 138 16.93 -6.29 3.04
CA GLU A 138 16.61 -5.87 4.41
C GLU A 138 15.17 -6.21 4.84
N GLN A 139 14.52 -7.15 4.16
CA GLN A 139 13.16 -7.60 4.49
C GLN A 139 13.04 -7.96 5.97
N LYS A 140 11.98 -7.46 6.61
CA LYS A 140 11.61 -7.87 7.97
C LYS A 140 10.17 -8.33 8.01
N VAL A 141 9.96 -9.50 8.61
CA VAL A 141 8.65 -10.07 8.87
C VAL A 141 8.41 -10.13 10.38
N VAL A 142 7.25 -9.64 10.79
CA VAL A 142 6.73 -9.75 12.16
C VAL A 142 5.32 -10.31 12.08
N VAL A 143 5.11 -11.44 12.75
CA VAL A 143 3.80 -12.10 12.84
C VAL A 143 3.35 -12.13 14.29
N GLY A 144 2.07 -11.88 14.50
CA GLY A 144 1.46 -11.85 15.81
C GLY A 144 -0.05 -11.82 15.72
N THR A 145 -0.67 -11.24 16.72
CA THR A 145 -2.10 -11.00 16.79
C THR A 145 -2.37 -9.53 17.07
N LEU A 146 -3.63 -9.09 16.99
CA LEU A 146 -3.97 -7.70 17.36
C LEU A 146 -3.53 -7.37 18.81
N ASP A 147 -3.54 -8.34 19.72
CA ASP A 147 -3.06 -8.23 21.11
C ASP A 147 -1.55 -7.88 21.22
N ASP A 148 -0.69 -8.55 20.45
CA ASP A 148 0.76 -8.50 20.68
C ASP A 148 1.58 -7.76 19.60
N ILE A 149 0.97 -7.44 18.46
CA ILE A 149 1.71 -6.98 17.27
C ILE A 149 2.40 -5.63 17.52
N VAL A 150 1.79 -4.74 18.30
CA VAL A 150 2.38 -3.44 18.66
C VAL A 150 3.71 -3.62 19.37
N SER A 151 3.77 -4.55 20.33
CA SER A 151 4.97 -4.84 21.11
C SER A 151 6.04 -5.50 20.25
N LYS A 152 5.65 -6.47 19.41
CA LYS A 152 6.57 -7.17 18.49
C LYS A 152 7.19 -6.25 17.45
N VAL A 153 6.42 -5.31 16.90
CA VAL A 153 6.93 -4.34 15.91
C VAL A 153 7.92 -3.36 16.54
N LYS A 154 7.64 -2.85 17.75
CA LYS A 154 8.59 -1.99 18.48
C LYS A 154 9.92 -2.69 18.75
N GLY A 155 9.88 -3.96 19.14
CA GLY A 155 11.08 -4.76 19.42
C GLY A 155 12.03 -4.91 18.22
N LYS A 156 11.52 -4.81 16.98
CA LYS A 156 12.32 -4.96 15.75
C LYS A 156 12.85 -3.65 15.15
N LYS A 157 12.69 -2.51 15.85
CA LYS A 157 13.12 -1.17 15.42
C LYS A 157 12.70 -0.87 13.98
N PHE A 158 11.39 -0.89 13.72
CA PHE A 158 10.87 -0.32 12.47
C PHE A 158 11.22 1.17 12.46
N PRO A 159 11.80 1.70 11.36
CA PRO A 159 12.29 3.06 11.33
C PRO A 159 11.14 4.05 11.58
N PRO A 160 11.35 5.12 12.36
CA PRO A 160 10.47 6.28 12.30
C PRO A 160 10.54 6.87 10.90
N ARG A 161 9.43 7.46 10.42
CA ARG A 161 9.23 8.12 9.10
C ARG A 161 10.46 8.06 8.17
N GLN A 162 10.42 7.18 7.17
CA GLN A 162 11.24 7.40 5.97
C GLN A 162 10.67 8.62 5.24
N SER A 163 11.34 9.76 5.38
CA SER A 163 11.19 10.90 4.48
C SER A 163 11.77 10.49 3.13
N TYR A 164 10.94 9.86 2.30
CA TYR A 164 11.12 9.89 0.86
C TYR A 164 10.22 11.00 0.32
N LEU A 165 10.65 12.23 0.60
CA LEU A 165 10.42 13.45 -0.18
C LEU A 165 11.67 14.31 0.04
#